data_AF-A0A9P4K0I9-F1
#
_entry.id   AF-A0A9P4K0I9-F1
#
_cell.length_a   1.000
_cell.length_b   1.000
_cell.length_c   1.000
_cell.angle_alpha   90.00
_cell.angle_beta   90.00
_cell.angle_gamma   90.00
#
_symmetry.space_group_name_H-M   'P 1'
#
loop_
_entity.id
_entity.type
_entity.pdbx_description
1 polymer ?
#
loop_
_entity_poly.entity_id
_entity_poly.type
_entity_poly.pdbx_seq_one_letter_code
_entity_poly.pdbx_strand_id
1 'polypeptide(L)'
;MESSHRSSSPEYIFDKKEERPKIIKYKSTNKFSPGQVVYLRVPGATEHEGPYKVETCAGLRQYTLCFPGGEPARDGVIIEEDDLRLQKTG
;
A
#
# COMPACT_ATOMS: atom_id res chain seq x y z
N MET A 1 24.96 -12.77 64.65
CA MET A 1 23.58 -12.80 64.11
C MET A 1 23.43 -11.59 63.22
N GLU A 2 23.19 -11.86 61.94
CA GLU A 2 22.79 -10.95 60.86
C GLU A 2 21.54 -10.15 61.30
N SER A 3 21.24 -8.93 60.83
CA SER A 3 20.97 -8.60 59.43
C SER A 3 21.10 -7.10 59.14
N SER A 4 21.76 -6.79 58.03
CA SER A 4 21.91 -5.44 57.48
C SER A 4 20.63 -5.02 56.74
N HIS A 5 20.03 -3.89 57.13
CA HIS A 5 19.04 -3.19 56.32
C HIS A 5 19.74 -2.50 55.14
N ARG A 6 19.77 -3.14 53.96
CA ARG A 6 20.09 -2.46 52.70
C ARG A 6 18.81 -1.94 52.07
N SER A 7 18.67 -0.63 52.03
CA SER A 7 17.67 0.11 51.29
C SER A 7 17.64 -0.34 49.83
N SER A 8 16.51 -0.87 49.38
CA SER A 8 16.25 -1.17 47.97
C SER A 8 15.99 0.16 47.27
N SER A 9 17.03 0.74 46.65
CA SER A 9 16.85 1.78 45.65
C SER A 9 16.26 1.15 44.39
N PRO A 10 15.25 1.76 43.73
CA PRO A 10 14.77 1.26 42.46
C PRO A 10 15.89 1.39 41.41
N GLU A 11 16.35 0.27 40.87
CA GLU A 11 17.23 0.26 39.71
C GLU A 11 16.45 0.81 38.50
N TYR A 12 16.76 2.04 38.12
CA TYR A 12 16.24 2.63 36.90
C TYR A 12 17.04 2.09 35.71
N ILE A 13 16.51 1.05 35.06
CA ILE A 13 17.08 0.52 33.83
C ILE A 13 16.72 1.50 32.71
N PHE A 14 17.68 2.33 32.29
CA PHE A 14 17.56 3.08 31.04
C PHE A 14 17.64 2.08 29.89
N ASP A 15 16.49 1.78 29.28
CA ASP A 15 16.43 1.07 28.00
C ASP A 15 17.17 1.92 26.95
N LYS A 16 18.41 1.52 26.61
CA LYS A 16 19.27 2.18 25.62
C LYS A 16 18.76 1.96 24.19
N LYS A 17 17.52 2.37 23.92
CA LYS A 17 17.02 2.60 22.58
C LYS A 17 16.21 3.89 22.59
N GLU A 18 16.94 5.00 22.65
CA GLU A 18 16.45 6.32 22.23
C GLU A 18 16.19 6.38 20.71
N GLU A 19 15.53 5.35 20.13
CA GLU A 19 14.97 5.52 18.79
C GLU A 19 13.76 6.42 18.92
N ARG A 20 13.94 7.69 18.57
CA ARG A 20 12.82 8.62 18.35
C ARG A 20 11.75 7.91 17.54
N PRO A 21 10.47 7.99 17.93
CA PRO A 21 9.39 7.43 17.13
C PRO A 21 9.47 8.02 15.72
N LYS A 22 9.78 7.17 14.74
CA LYS A 22 9.82 7.56 13.33
C LYS A 22 8.38 7.70 12.89
N ILE A 23 7.98 8.92 12.48
CA ILE A 23 6.79 9.09 11.67
C ILE A 23 7.09 8.39 10.34
N ILE A 24 6.57 7.17 10.17
CA ILE A 24 6.59 6.50 8.87
C ILE A 24 5.67 7.33 7.99
N LYS A 25 6.24 8.22 7.18
CA LYS A 25 5.50 8.85 6.09
C LYS A 25 5.08 7.70 5.17
N TYR A 26 3.84 7.25 5.28
CA TYR A 26 3.23 6.42 4.26
C TYR A 26 3.37 7.21 2.97
N LYS A 27 4.20 6.72 2.04
CA LYS A 27 4.31 7.35 0.72
C LYS A 27 2.93 7.30 0.10
N SER A 28 2.25 8.44 0.08
CA SER A 28 0.99 8.65 -0.63
C SER A 28 1.27 8.72 -2.13
N THR A 29 1.91 7.71 -2.69
CA THR A 29 2.25 7.64 -4.11
C THR A 29 1.47 6.50 -4.73
N ASN A 30 0.84 6.78 -5.86
CA ASN A 30 0.16 5.78 -6.68
C ASN A 30 1.14 4.68 -7.08
N LYS A 31 0.72 3.43 -6.90
CA LYS A 31 1.48 2.23 -7.27
C LYS A 31 1.62 2.06 -8.78
N PHE A 32 0.62 2.50 -9.53
CA PHE A 32 0.58 2.36 -10.99
C PHE A 32 0.73 3.72 -11.68
N SER A 33 1.37 3.72 -12.85
CA SER A 33 1.56 4.92 -13.67
C SER A 33 0.70 4.84 -14.94
N PRO A 34 0.25 5.98 -15.50
CA PRO A 34 -0.39 6.03 -16.81
C PRO A 34 0.41 5.26 -17.87
N GLY A 35 -0.29 4.50 -18.71
CA GLY A 35 0.27 3.62 -19.74
C GLY A 35 0.68 2.23 -19.26
N GLN A 36 0.75 1.97 -17.95
CA GLN A 36 1.04 0.62 -17.44
C GLN A 36 -0.13 -0.33 -17.70
N VAL A 37 0.21 -1.57 -18.07
CA VAL A 37 -0.77 -2.63 -18.28
C VAL A 37 -1.11 -3.29 -16.93
N VAL A 38 -2.40 -3.32 -16.64
CA VAL A 38 -2.97 -3.87 -15.40
C VAL A 38 -4.15 -4.79 -15.72
N TYR A 39 -4.43 -5.67 -14.79
CA TYR A 39 -5.64 -6.49 -14.77
C TYR A 39 -6.53 -6.05 -13.62
N LEU A 40 -7.83 -6.03 -13.87
CA LEU A 40 -8.85 -5.71 -12.89
C LEU A 40 -9.30 -6.98 -12.20
N ARG A 41 -9.23 -7.01 -10.87
CA ARG A 41 -9.84 -8.05 -10.05
C ARG A 41 -11.28 -7.65 -9.78
N VAL A 42 -12.22 -8.42 -10.31
CA VAL A 42 -13.64 -8.20 -10.02
C VAL A 42 -14.00 -8.98 -8.74
N PRO A 43 -14.58 -8.34 -7.71
CA PRO A 43 -14.98 -9.06 -6.50
C PRO A 43 -16.00 -10.15 -6.83
N GLY A 44 -15.72 -11.38 -6.40
CA GLY A 44 -16.54 -12.56 -6.70
C GLY A 44 -16.20 -13.27 -8.01
N ALA A 45 -15.34 -12.71 -8.86
CA ALA A 45 -14.81 -13.41 -10.02
C ALA A 45 -13.54 -14.19 -9.69
N THR A 46 -13.42 -15.40 -10.25
CA THR A 46 -12.20 -16.21 -10.16
C THR A 46 -11.11 -15.72 -11.11
N GLU A 47 -11.53 -15.07 -12.20
CA GLU A 47 -10.65 -14.58 -13.26
C GLU A 47 -10.49 -13.06 -13.17
N HIS A 48 -9.34 -12.56 -13.61
CA HIS A 48 -9.10 -11.12 -13.72
C HIS A 48 -9.57 -10.64 -15.09
N GLU A 49 -10.21 -9.48 -15.13
CA GLU A 49 -10.66 -8.81 -16.34
C GLU A 49 -9.50 -8.00 -16.94
N GLY A 50 -9.38 -7.96 -18.28
CA GLY A 50 -8.35 -7.21 -18.99
C GLY A 50 -7.63 -8.03 -20.08
N PRO A 51 -6.50 -7.54 -20.61
CA PRO A 51 -5.65 -6.46 -20.08
C PRO A 51 -6.18 -5.04 -20.33
N TYR A 52 -5.99 -4.16 -19.35
CA TYR A 52 -6.24 -2.72 -19.45
C TYR A 52 -4.94 -1.93 -19.34
N LYS A 53 -4.95 -0.69 -19.81
CA LYS A 53 -3.92 0.31 -19.50
C LYS A 53 -4.46 1.31 -18.50
N VAL A 54 -3.61 1.77 -17.58
CA VAL A 54 -3.94 2.93 -16.75
C VAL A 54 -4.02 4.15 -17.66
N GLU A 55 -5.16 4.81 -17.71
CA GLU A 55 -5.37 6.01 -18.50
C GLU A 55 -4.90 7.25 -17.71
N THR A 56 -5.51 7.48 -16.54
CA THR A 56 -5.11 8.57 -15.64
C THR A 56 -5.15 8.16 -14.17
N CYS A 57 -4.38 8.90 -13.36
CA CYS A 57 -4.44 8.86 -11.91
C CYS A 57 -5.50 9.87 -11.44
N ALA A 58 -6.75 9.42 -11.26
CA ALA A 58 -7.87 10.27 -10.84
C ALA A 58 -7.74 10.77 -9.38
N GLY A 59 -6.88 10.13 -8.59
CA GLY A 59 -6.62 10.51 -7.20
C GLY A 59 -5.55 9.62 -6.58
N LEU A 60 -5.39 9.75 -5.25
CA LEU A 60 -4.53 8.84 -4.50
C LEU A 60 -5.14 7.43 -4.52
N ARG A 61 -4.40 6.46 -5.06
CA ARG A 61 -4.83 5.05 -5.19
C ARG A 61 -6.09 4.88 -6.05
N GLN A 62 -6.37 5.83 -6.93
CA GLN A 62 -7.56 5.86 -7.78
C GLN A 62 -7.15 6.07 -9.24
N TYR A 63 -7.69 5.24 -10.12
CA TYR A 63 -7.27 5.16 -11.51
C TYR A 63 -8.47 5.06 -12.44
N THR A 64 -8.33 5.62 -13.63
CA THR A 64 -9.20 5.28 -14.76
C THR A 64 -8.42 4.35 -15.70
N LEU A 65 -9.14 3.45 -16.36
CA LEU A 65 -8.56 2.45 -17.22
C LEU A 65 -9.04 2.66 -18.65
N CYS A 66 -8.21 2.28 -19.62
CA CYS A 66 -8.58 2.21 -21.03
C CYS A 66 -8.21 0.84 -21.61
N PHE A 67 -8.93 0.44 -22.65
CA PHE A 67 -8.58 -0.71 -23.48
C PHE A 67 -7.27 -0.44 -24.22
N PRO A 68 -6.59 -1.49 -24.73
CA PRO A 68 -5.35 -1.33 -25.49
C PRO A 68 -5.47 -0.37 -26.69
N GLY A 69 -6.67 -0.24 -27.26
CA GLY A 69 -7.01 0.66 -28.37
C GLY A 69 -7.28 2.13 -27.96
N GLY A 70 -7.25 2.45 -26.66
CA GLY A 70 -7.43 3.82 -26.15
C GLY A 70 -8.87 4.18 -25.78
N GLU A 71 -9.84 3.29 -25.99
CA GLU A 71 -11.21 3.51 -25.51
C GLU A 71 -11.30 3.36 -23.99
N PRO A 72 -12.08 4.20 -23.29
CA PRO A 72 -12.23 4.11 -21.84
C PRO A 72 -12.87 2.76 -21.46
N ALA A 73 -12.29 2.10 -20.45
CA ALA A 73 -12.86 0.90 -19.90
C ALA A 73 -13.95 1.26 -18.87
N ARG A 74 -15.04 0.48 -18.83
CA ARG A 74 -16.17 0.69 -17.91
C ARG A 74 -16.67 2.13 -17.87
N ASP A 75 -16.82 2.75 -19.04
CA ASP A 75 -17.32 4.13 -19.18
C ASP A 75 -16.49 5.17 -18.40
N GLY A 76 -15.20 4.91 -18.16
CA GLY A 76 -14.31 5.82 -17.44
C GLY A 76 -14.50 5.81 -15.92
N VAL A 77 -15.09 4.75 -15.37
CA VAL A 77 -15.27 4.59 -13.92
C VAL A 77 -13.91 4.60 -13.20
N ILE A 78 -13.88 5.26 -12.04
CA ILE A 78 -12.74 5.27 -11.14
C ILE A 78 -12.64 3.92 -10.43
N ILE A 79 -11.45 3.31 -10.53
CA ILE A 79 -11.10 2.02 -9.94
C ILE A 79 -10.07 2.24 -8.84
N GLU A 80 -10.22 1.52 -7.73
CA GLU A 80 -9.27 1.57 -6.62
C GLU A 80 -8.03 0.70 -6.88
N GLU A 81 -6.89 1.12 -6.35
CA GLU A 81 -5.60 0.42 -6.48
C GLU A 81 -5.64 -1.04 -6.03
N ASP A 82 -6.47 -1.33 -5.03
CA ASP A 82 -6.58 -2.67 -4.45
C ASP A 82 -7.21 -3.68 -5.41
N ASP A 83 -8.02 -3.20 -6.36
CA ASP A 83 -8.64 -4.00 -7.41
C ASP A 83 -7.72 -4.18 -8.62
N LEU A 84 -6.57 -3.51 -8.66
CA LEU A 84 -5.62 -3.61 -9.78
C LEU A 84 -4.46 -4.56 -9.48
N ARG A 85 -4.05 -5.32 -10.49
CA ARG A 85 -2.88 -6.20 -10.44
C ARG A 85 -1.98 -5.95 -11.65
N LEU A 86 -0.67 -5.87 -11.40
CA LEU A 86 0.32 -5.80 -12.48
C LEU A 86 0.25 -7.08 -13.31
N GLN A 87 0.43 -6.94 -14.63
CA GLN A 87 0.77 -8.08 -15.47
C GLN A 87 2.07 -8.70 -14.96
N LYS A 88 1.99 -9.90 -14.37
CA LYS A 88 3.19 -10.69 -14.12
C LYS A 88 3.68 -11.19 -15.47
N THR A 89 4.70 -10.55 -16.04
CA THR A 89 5.55 -11.17 -17.06
C THR A 89 6.23 -12.37 -16.39
N GLY A 90 5.79 -13.57 -16.78
CA GLY A 90 6.49 -14.83 -16.48
C GLY A 90 7.64 -15.06 -17.45
#